data_AF-A0A7Y6ACZ3-F1
#
_entry.id   AF-A0A7Y6ACZ3-F1
#
_cell.length_a   1.000
_cell.length_b   1.000
_cell.length_c   1.000
_cell.angle_alpha   90.00
_cell.angle_beta   90.00
_cell.angle_gamma   90.00
#
_symmetry.space_group_name_H-M   'P 1'
#
loop_
_entity.id
_entity.type
_entity.pdbx_description
1 polymer ?
#
loop_
_entity_poly.entity_id
_entity_poly.type
_entity_poly.pdbx_seq_one_letter_code
_entity_poly.pdbx_strand_id
1 'polypeptide(L)'
;PQGWEGRLNRRLPYWDQPEVHDVYRGWRRVLDSYEGDRIAVAEAWLPHPERLAAYTRSDELHQAFNFPYLMAGWDADRIRRVVDASLDAAAAAGAPPTWVLANHDVPRAATRLGGLDRALAALLVELALPGSVYLYQGEELGLDEVLDLPDEVRRDPVFLRSGGTARGRDGCRVPMPWSDDGPSLGFSATGRAWLPQPERWRGLAAATQTVDPASTLSLYRRALRLRREHPALGGDGWVTWLQSPPGTLAFERPPGFVCTANATDAAVAFPPIGALLEASGPVDSAADGGHVLPAHTTAWWSVGG
;
A
#
# COMPACT_ATOMS: atom_id res chain seq x y z
N PRO A 1 -22.46 4.88 13.26
CA PRO A 1 -21.89 4.62 11.92
C PRO A 1 -21.63 5.94 11.17
N GLN A 2 -20.60 6.69 11.58
CA GLN A 2 -20.15 7.94 10.94
C GLN A 2 -18.66 7.81 10.61
N GLY A 3 -18.35 6.82 9.77
CA GLY A 3 -17.03 6.58 9.20
C GLY A 3 -17.16 6.25 7.71
N TRP A 4 -16.04 6.30 7.00
CA TRP A 4 -15.95 6.05 5.55
C TRP A 4 -16.65 4.75 5.11
N GLU A 5 -16.58 3.70 5.93
CA GLU A 5 -17.25 2.41 5.74
C GLU A 5 -18.79 2.50 5.59
N GLY A 6 -19.43 3.44 6.30
CA GLY A 6 -20.89 3.59 6.28
C GLY A 6 -21.44 4.20 4.98
N ARG A 7 -20.62 4.94 4.22
CA ARG A 7 -21.01 5.53 2.93
C ARG A 7 -20.87 4.53 1.77
N LEU A 8 -19.88 3.64 1.83
CA LEU A 8 -19.60 2.65 0.78
C LEU A 8 -20.68 1.56 0.71
N ASN A 9 -21.31 1.23 1.84
CA ASN A 9 -22.33 0.18 1.91
C ASN A 9 -23.75 0.66 1.54
N ARG A 10 -23.95 1.95 1.28
CA ARG A 10 -25.26 2.46 0.84
C ARG A 10 -25.24 2.62 -0.68
N ARG A 11 -26.03 1.81 -1.39
CA ARG A 11 -26.22 1.98 -2.84
C ARG A 11 -26.96 3.30 -3.09
N LEU A 12 -26.22 4.31 -3.54
CA LEU A 12 -26.77 5.62 -3.89
C LEU A 12 -27.21 5.58 -5.37
N PRO A 13 -28.32 6.24 -5.74
CA PRO A 13 -28.88 6.14 -7.09
C PRO A 13 -27.98 6.74 -8.19
N TYR A 14 -26.97 7.51 -7.80
CA TYR A 14 -26.00 8.14 -8.70
C TYR A 14 -24.63 7.45 -8.70
N TRP A 15 -24.47 6.36 -7.95
CA TRP A 15 -23.19 5.68 -7.76
C TRP A 15 -23.25 4.28 -8.37
N ASP A 16 -22.22 3.90 -9.14
CA ASP A 16 -22.02 2.54 -9.68
C ASP A 16 -23.30 1.96 -10.32
N GLN A 17 -23.81 2.72 -11.30
CA GLN A 17 -24.94 2.35 -12.15
C GLN A 17 -24.44 1.63 -13.40
N PRO A 18 -25.17 0.63 -13.93
CA PRO A 18 -24.71 -0.19 -15.07
C PRO A 18 -24.25 0.62 -16.30
N GLU A 19 -24.90 1.76 -16.55
CA GLU A 19 -24.65 2.64 -17.69
C GLU A 19 -23.25 3.28 -17.65
N VAL A 20 -22.60 3.35 -16.48
CA VAL A 20 -21.23 3.89 -16.37
C VAL A 20 -20.23 3.04 -17.16
N HIS A 21 -20.49 1.74 -17.32
CA HIS A 21 -19.60 0.85 -18.06
C HIS A 21 -19.56 1.18 -19.57
N ASP A 22 -20.66 1.67 -20.15
CA ASP A 22 -20.66 2.12 -21.55
C ASP A 22 -19.79 3.36 -21.76
N VAL A 23 -19.69 4.22 -20.75
CA VAL A 23 -18.77 5.37 -20.76
C VAL A 23 -17.32 4.88 -20.77
N TYR A 24 -16.97 3.92 -19.91
CA TYR A 24 -15.60 3.38 -19.84
C TYR A 24 -15.20 2.61 -21.10
N ARG A 25 -16.12 1.87 -21.74
CA ARG A 25 -15.89 1.30 -23.08
C ARG A 25 -15.64 2.37 -24.14
N GLY A 26 -16.35 3.51 -24.03
CA GLY A 26 -16.09 4.69 -24.84
C GLY A 26 -14.66 5.22 -24.65
N TRP A 27 -14.23 5.39 -23.40
CA TRP A 27 -12.87 5.85 -23.08
C TRP A 27 -11.80 4.87 -23.50
N ARG A 28 -12.06 3.56 -23.37
CA ARG A 28 -11.14 2.52 -23.82
C ARG A 28 -10.82 2.63 -25.30
N ARG A 29 -11.85 2.80 -26.15
CA ARG A 29 -11.66 3.05 -27.59
C ARG A 29 -10.83 4.29 -27.89
N VAL A 30 -10.93 5.33 -27.06
CA VAL A 30 -10.10 6.53 -27.20
C VAL A 30 -8.64 6.21 -26.87
N LEU A 31 -8.37 5.51 -25.77
CA LEU A 31 -7.00 5.11 -25.39
C LEU A 31 -6.37 4.21 -26.45
N ASP A 32 -7.11 3.22 -26.94
CA ASP A 32 -6.66 2.26 -27.97
C ASP A 32 -6.36 2.94 -29.32
N SER A 33 -6.83 4.18 -29.54
CA SER A 33 -6.55 4.94 -30.77
C SER A 33 -5.17 5.62 -30.78
N TYR A 34 -4.50 5.73 -29.63
CA TYR A 34 -3.15 6.30 -29.53
C TYR A 34 -2.09 5.21 -29.73
N GLU A 35 -0.95 5.56 -30.35
CA GLU A 35 0.17 4.62 -30.51
C GLU A 35 0.80 4.21 -29.16
N GLY A 36 1.15 2.93 -29.04
CA GLY A 36 1.77 2.32 -27.85
C GLY A 36 0.77 1.98 -26.74
N ASP A 37 1.27 1.47 -25.62
CA ASP A 37 0.40 1.02 -24.52
C ASP A 37 -0.03 2.20 -23.66
N ARG A 38 -1.33 2.49 -23.62
CA ARG A 38 -1.93 3.54 -22.79
C ARG A 38 -2.88 2.89 -21.80
N ILE A 39 -2.71 3.21 -20.52
CA ILE A 39 -3.54 2.63 -19.46
C ILE A 39 -4.44 3.70 -18.83
N ALA A 40 -5.57 3.23 -18.31
CA ALA A 40 -6.41 4.00 -17.41
C ALA A 40 -6.68 3.19 -16.15
N VAL A 41 -6.70 3.90 -15.02
CA VAL A 41 -6.83 3.35 -13.68
C VAL A 41 -8.10 3.90 -13.05
N ALA A 42 -9.00 3.02 -12.63
CA ALA A 42 -10.22 3.39 -11.94
C ALA A 42 -9.94 3.71 -10.47
N GLU A 43 -10.37 4.88 -10.00
CA GLU A 43 -10.53 5.14 -8.56
C GLU A 43 -11.98 4.85 -8.14
N ALA A 44 -12.37 3.58 -8.20
CA ALA A 44 -13.72 3.15 -7.87
C ALA A 44 -13.80 2.66 -6.41
N TRP A 45 -14.29 3.53 -5.52
CA TRP A 45 -14.53 3.19 -4.11
C TRP A 45 -15.73 2.27 -3.96
N LEU A 46 -15.50 0.96 -4.12
CA LEU A 46 -16.53 -0.09 -4.04
C LEU A 46 -16.22 -1.08 -2.91
N PRO A 47 -17.23 -1.53 -2.15
CA PRO A 47 -17.02 -2.39 -0.99
C PRO A 47 -16.66 -3.85 -1.36
N HIS A 48 -16.85 -4.26 -2.62
CA HIS A 48 -16.69 -5.66 -3.03
C HIS A 48 -15.74 -5.78 -4.24
N PRO A 49 -14.69 -6.62 -4.17
CA PRO A 49 -13.76 -6.86 -5.27
C PRO A 49 -14.44 -7.27 -6.58
N GLU A 50 -15.51 -8.06 -6.52
CA GLU A 50 -16.28 -8.47 -7.72
C GLU A 50 -16.87 -7.29 -8.49
N ARG A 51 -17.29 -6.23 -7.79
CA ARG A 51 -17.79 -5.01 -8.45
C ARG A 51 -16.64 -4.21 -9.05
N LEU A 52 -15.49 -4.18 -8.38
CA LEU A 52 -14.28 -3.55 -8.90
C LEU A 52 -13.81 -4.23 -10.19
N ALA A 53 -13.88 -5.57 -10.25
CA ALA A 53 -13.52 -6.37 -11.42
C ALA A 53 -14.37 -6.03 -12.67
N ALA A 54 -15.61 -5.60 -12.48
CA ALA A 54 -16.46 -5.18 -13.59
C ALA A 54 -15.92 -3.96 -14.34
N TYR A 55 -15.12 -3.11 -13.69
CA TYR A 55 -14.51 -1.92 -14.29
C TYR A 55 -13.25 -2.25 -15.08
N THR A 56 -12.68 -3.43 -14.87
CA THR A 56 -11.39 -3.85 -15.43
C THR A 56 -11.54 -4.96 -16.48
N ARG A 57 -12.73 -5.11 -17.06
CA ARG A 57 -12.92 -6.05 -18.19
C ARG A 57 -12.03 -5.64 -19.36
N SER A 58 -11.75 -6.60 -20.25
CA SER A 58 -10.85 -6.41 -21.38
C SER A 58 -11.18 -5.23 -22.30
N ASP A 59 -12.45 -4.79 -22.35
CA ASP A 59 -12.95 -3.66 -23.15
C ASP A 59 -13.22 -2.38 -22.34
N GLU A 60 -12.84 -2.34 -21.06
CA GLU A 60 -13.04 -1.21 -20.14
C GLU A 60 -11.69 -0.65 -19.66
N LEU A 61 -11.56 -0.30 -18.37
CA LEU A 61 -10.33 0.26 -17.79
C LEU A 61 -9.29 -0.86 -17.57
N HIS A 62 -8.02 -0.48 -17.43
CA HIS A 62 -6.92 -1.47 -17.36
C HIS A 62 -6.68 -1.97 -15.94
N GLN A 63 -6.90 -1.09 -14.97
CA GLN A 63 -6.66 -1.34 -13.55
C GLN A 63 -7.67 -0.57 -12.72
N ALA A 64 -7.79 -0.93 -11.45
CA ALA A 64 -8.58 -0.18 -10.49
C ALA A 64 -7.90 -0.21 -9.13
N PHE A 65 -8.01 0.86 -8.33
CA PHE A 65 -7.46 0.89 -6.97
C PHE A 65 -8.16 -0.13 -6.07
N ASN A 66 -7.38 -0.97 -5.39
CA ASN A 66 -7.88 -1.99 -4.48
C ASN A 66 -8.13 -1.42 -3.08
N PHE A 67 -9.22 -0.64 -2.94
CA PHE A 67 -9.64 -0.10 -1.64
C PHE A 67 -9.99 -1.16 -0.58
N PRO A 68 -10.56 -2.32 -0.93
CA PRO A 68 -10.71 -3.41 0.04
C PRO A 68 -9.38 -3.78 0.71
N TYR A 69 -8.29 -3.92 -0.06
CA TYR A 69 -6.96 -4.19 0.50
C TYR A 69 -6.46 -3.02 1.35
N LEU A 70 -6.60 -1.78 0.84
CA LEU A 70 -6.24 -0.58 1.59
C LEU A 70 -6.89 -0.57 2.99
N MET A 71 -8.15 -0.98 3.10
CA MET A 71 -8.94 -0.95 4.33
C MET A 71 -8.76 -2.18 5.23
N ALA A 72 -8.00 -3.20 4.81
CA ALA A 72 -7.84 -4.43 5.58
C ALA A 72 -7.14 -4.22 6.93
N GLY A 73 -6.29 -3.20 7.04
CA GLY A 73 -5.45 -2.96 8.22
C GLY A 73 -4.31 -3.96 8.34
N TRP A 74 -3.61 -3.96 9.47
CA TRP A 74 -2.54 -4.93 9.77
C TRP A 74 -3.11 -6.10 10.58
N ASP A 75 -3.89 -6.94 9.91
CA ASP A 75 -4.58 -8.11 10.46
C ASP A 75 -4.44 -9.27 9.47
N ALA A 76 -3.74 -10.33 9.88
CA ALA A 76 -3.38 -11.45 8.99
C ALA A 76 -4.62 -12.10 8.35
N ASP A 77 -5.68 -12.34 9.12
CA ASP A 77 -6.87 -13.01 8.60
C ASP A 77 -7.64 -12.12 7.60
N ARG A 78 -7.70 -10.81 7.86
CA ARG A 78 -8.31 -9.83 6.94
C ARG A 78 -7.49 -9.70 5.67
N ILE A 79 -6.17 -9.58 5.79
CA ILE A 79 -5.24 -9.50 4.65
C ILE A 79 -5.39 -10.75 3.77
N ARG A 80 -5.36 -11.95 4.37
CA ARG A 80 -5.53 -13.20 3.62
C ARG A 80 -6.84 -13.23 2.84
N ARG A 81 -7.97 -12.96 3.51
CA ARG A 81 -9.30 -12.97 2.86
C ARG A 81 -9.40 -11.96 1.71
N VAL A 82 -8.86 -10.76 1.89
CA VAL A 82 -8.93 -9.74 0.83
C VAL A 82 -7.99 -10.06 -0.33
N VAL A 83 -6.82 -10.64 -0.07
CA VAL A 83 -5.91 -11.10 -1.12
C VAL A 83 -6.59 -12.18 -1.95
N ASP A 84 -7.17 -13.21 -1.33
CA ASP A 84 -7.91 -14.26 -2.05
C ASP A 84 -9.02 -13.67 -2.91
N ALA A 85 -9.89 -12.84 -2.32
CA ALA A 85 -11.01 -12.24 -3.04
C ALA A 85 -10.57 -11.29 -4.18
N SER A 86 -9.46 -10.56 -3.99
CA SER A 86 -8.90 -9.67 -5.03
C SER A 86 -8.27 -10.46 -6.17
N LEU A 87 -7.56 -11.55 -5.88
CA LEU A 87 -6.96 -12.41 -6.91
C LEU A 87 -8.04 -13.09 -7.74
N ASP A 88 -9.06 -13.66 -7.10
CA ASP A 88 -10.19 -14.31 -7.80
C ASP A 88 -10.96 -13.31 -8.68
N ALA A 89 -11.22 -12.11 -8.15
CA ALA A 89 -11.92 -11.06 -8.89
C ALA A 89 -11.11 -10.55 -10.09
N ALA A 90 -9.80 -10.36 -9.93
CA ALA A 90 -8.91 -9.94 -11.01
C ALA A 90 -8.81 -11.01 -12.10
N ALA A 91 -8.68 -12.28 -11.71
CA ALA A 91 -8.66 -13.42 -12.63
C ALA A 91 -9.98 -13.53 -13.43
N ALA A 92 -11.13 -13.34 -12.78
CA ALA A 92 -12.44 -13.36 -13.43
C ALA A 92 -12.60 -12.23 -14.47
N ALA A 93 -11.95 -11.08 -14.27
CA ALA A 93 -11.94 -9.97 -15.23
C ALA A 93 -10.88 -10.09 -16.33
N GLY A 94 -9.90 -11.00 -16.17
CA GLY A 94 -8.72 -11.06 -17.04
C GLY A 94 -7.81 -9.84 -16.89
N ALA A 95 -7.76 -9.25 -15.71
CA ALA A 95 -6.98 -8.05 -15.40
C ALA A 95 -5.94 -8.33 -14.31
N PRO A 96 -4.82 -7.57 -14.28
CA PRO A 96 -3.86 -7.70 -13.19
C PRO A 96 -4.48 -7.18 -11.88
N PRO A 97 -4.27 -7.87 -10.75
CA PRO A 97 -4.64 -7.33 -9.45
C PRO A 97 -3.79 -6.10 -9.13
N THR A 98 -4.31 -5.24 -8.27
CA THR A 98 -3.60 -4.07 -7.76
C THR A 98 -3.59 -4.06 -6.25
N TRP A 99 -2.60 -3.36 -5.69
CA TRP A 99 -2.44 -3.19 -4.25
C TRP A 99 -2.07 -1.75 -3.94
N VAL A 100 -2.60 -1.25 -2.83
CA VAL A 100 -2.38 0.12 -2.38
C VAL A 100 -2.51 0.19 -0.85
N LEU A 101 -1.49 0.75 -0.17
CA LEU A 101 -1.52 1.00 1.28
C LEU A 101 -1.80 2.45 1.64
N ALA A 102 -1.56 3.40 0.76
CA ALA A 102 -1.82 4.81 1.03
C ALA A 102 -2.16 5.58 -0.25
N ASN A 103 -2.80 6.73 -0.07
CA ASN A 103 -3.06 7.70 -1.13
C ASN A 103 -3.33 9.07 -0.50
N HIS A 104 -3.74 10.02 -1.34
CA HIS A 104 -4.05 11.40 -0.97
C HIS A 104 -5.41 11.60 -0.27
N ASP A 105 -6.15 10.52 0.01
CA ASP A 105 -7.50 10.55 0.56
C ASP A 105 -7.66 9.84 1.90
N VAL A 106 -6.68 9.04 2.31
CA VAL A 106 -6.65 8.36 3.61
C VAL A 106 -5.46 8.83 4.45
N PRO A 107 -5.52 8.70 5.79
CA PRO A 107 -4.36 8.94 6.63
C PRO A 107 -3.15 8.09 6.22
N ARG A 108 -1.95 8.64 6.32
CA ARG A 108 -0.70 7.93 5.97
C ARG A 108 -0.58 6.59 6.67
N ALA A 109 -0.04 5.60 5.96
CA ALA A 109 0.02 4.20 6.42
C ALA A 109 0.70 4.04 7.79
N ALA A 110 1.80 4.75 8.04
CA ALA A 110 2.53 4.70 9.32
C ALA A 110 1.65 5.05 10.53
N THR A 111 0.73 6.01 10.40
CA THR A 111 -0.24 6.32 11.48
C THR A 111 -1.46 5.41 11.43
N ARG A 112 -1.99 5.17 10.22
CA ARG A 112 -3.24 4.41 10.01
C ARG A 112 -3.13 2.95 10.44
N LEU A 113 -1.98 2.33 10.23
CA LEU A 113 -1.67 0.96 10.65
C LEU A 113 -1.14 0.90 12.09
N GLY A 114 -0.95 2.06 12.74
CA GLY A 114 -0.56 2.13 14.15
C GLY A 114 0.92 1.98 14.42
N GLY A 115 1.80 2.32 13.47
CA GLY A 115 3.25 2.29 13.61
C GLY A 115 3.98 2.19 12.27
N LEU A 116 5.23 2.68 12.25
CA LEU A 116 6.11 2.55 11.08
C LEU A 116 6.49 1.08 10.84
N ASP A 117 6.76 0.32 11.90
CA ASP A 117 7.01 -1.13 11.86
C ASP A 117 5.91 -1.89 11.11
N ARG A 118 4.64 -1.65 11.47
CA ARG A 118 3.47 -2.25 10.81
C ARG A 118 3.35 -1.82 9.36
N ALA A 119 3.64 -0.56 9.05
CA ALA A 119 3.61 -0.06 7.67
C ALA A 119 4.71 -0.68 6.80
N LEU A 120 5.92 -0.88 7.33
CA LEU A 120 7.01 -1.54 6.60
C LEU A 120 6.76 -3.03 6.42
N ALA A 121 6.19 -3.70 7.43
CA ALA A 121 5.78 -5.09 7.30
C ALA A 121 4.66 -5.27 6.26
N ALA A 122 3.67 -4.37 6.26
CA ALA A 122 2.61 -4.34 5.26
C ALA A 122 3.13 -4.07 3.85
N LEU A 123 4.09 -3.15 3.68
CA LEU A 123 4.75 -2.89 2.41
C LEU A 123 5.39 -4.15 1.83
N LEU A 124 6.13 -4.91 2.65
CA LEU A 124 6.78 -6.13 2.15
C LEU A 124 5.76 -7.22 1.80
N VAL A 125 4.60 -7.27 2.45
CA VAL A 125 3.50 -8.14 1.99
C VAL A 125 2.98 -7.65 0.64
N GLU A 126 2.66 -6.36 0.53
CA GLU A 126 2.17 -5.72 -0.70
C GLU A 126 3.11 -5.94 -1.90
N LEU A 127 4.41 -5.70 -1.71
CA LEU A 127 5.43 -5.87 -2.73
C LEU A 127 5.78 -7.35 -3.01
N ALA A 128 5.26 -8.31 -2.25
CA ALA A 128 5.40 -9.73 -2.55
C ALA A 128 4.24 -10.27 -3.41
N LEU A 129 3.06 -9.61 -3.38
CA LEU A 129 1.88 -10.01 -4.14
C LEU A 129 2.07 -9.84 -5.67
N PRO A 130 1.41 -10.67 -6.51
CA PRO A 130 1.42 -10.51 -7.97
C PRO A 130 0.67 -9.23 -8.38
N GLY A 131 0.96 -8.66 -9.55
CA GLY A 131 0.26 -7.50 -10.10
C GLY A 131 0.93 -6.17 -9.82
N SER A 132 0.16 -5.09 -9.92
CA SER A 132 0.67 -3.71 -9.77
C SER A 132 0.53 -3.19 -8.34
N VAL A 133 1.46 -2.35 -7.93
CA VAL A 133 1.47 -1.72 -6.61
C VAL A 133 1.49 -0.20 -6.80
N TYR A 134 0.66 0.51 -6.04
CA TYR A 134 0.60 1.96 -6.03
C TYR A 134 1.23 2.49 -4.75
N LEU A 135 2.38 3.16 -4.90
CA LEU A 135 3.11 3.75 -3.80
C LEU A 135 2.81 5.25 -3.68
N TYR A 136 2.45 5.72 -2.49
CA TYR A 136 2.10 7.12 -2.25
C TYR A 136 3.28 7.94 -1.72
N GLN A 137 3.49 9.14 -2.29
CA GLN A 137 4.63 9.99 -1.94
C GLN A 137 4.80 10.19 -0.42
N GLY A 138 5.99 9.88 0.07
CA GLY A 138 6.39 9.99 1.48
C GLY A 138 6.14 8.75 2.32
N GLU A 139 5.43 7.74 1.83
CA GLU A 139 5.42 6.45 2.52
C GLU A 139 6.82 5.79 2.52
N GLU A 140 7.61 6.03 1.46
CA GLU A 140 8.99 5.57 1.31
C GLU A 140 9.97 6.28 2.24
N LEU A 141 9.54 7.40 2.84
CA LEU A 141 10.26 8.11 3.88
C LEU A 141 9.73 7.76 5.29
N GLY A 142 8.69 6.94 5.39
CA GLY A 142 8.07 6.61 6.67
C GLY A 142 7.30 7.78 7.31
N LEU A 143 6.77 8.72 6.51
CA LEU A 143 6.06 9.88 7.04
C LEU A 143 4.75 9.47 7.75
N ASP A 144 4.55 10.00 8.96
CA ASP A 144 3.31 9.87 9.74
C ASP A 144 2.25 10.89 9.32
N GLU A 145 0.98 10.63 9.60
CA GLU A 145 -0.10 11.58 9.35
C GLU A 145 0.08 12.87 10.16
N VAL A 146 -0.06 14.02 9.52
CA VAL A 146 -0.03 15.32 10.23
C VAL A 146 -1.40 15.61 10.83
N LEU A 147 -1.60 15.16 12.06
CA LEU A 147 -2.85 15.29 12.80
C LEU A 147 -3.09 16.68 13.39
N ASP A 148 -2.03 17.48 13.52
CA ASP A 148 -1.96 18.73 14.29
C ASP A 148 -1.90 19.99 13.41
N LEU A 149 -2.30 19.90 12.13
CA LEU A 149 -2.43 21.09 11.27
C LEU A 149 -3.37 22.14 11.89
N PRO A 150 -2.93 23.40 12.02
CA PRO A 150 -3.80 24.50 12.44
C PRO A 150 -5.00 24.67 11.50
N ASP A 151 -6.15 25.04 12.04
CA ASP A 151 -7.39 25.11 11.27
C ASP A 151 -7.34 26.21 10.19
N GLU A 152 -6.61 27.30 10.44
CA GLU A 152 -6.45 28.43 9.52
C GLU A 152 -5.64 28.10 8.26
N VAL A 153 -4.83 27.03 8.28
CA VAL A 153 -4.06 26.60 7.10
C VAL A 153 -4.76 25.51 6.31
N ARG A 154 -5.80 24.88 6.85
CA ARG A 154 -6.53 23.79 6.18
C ARG A 154 -7.20 24.29 4.91
N ARG A 155 -7.10 23.50 3.85
CA ARG A 155 -7.60 23.82 2.49
C ARG A 155 -8.58 22.79 1.97
N ASP A 156 -8.67 21.60 2.57
CA ASP A 156 -9.57 20.56 2.08
C ASP A 156 -11.03 21.03 2.12
N PRO A 157 -11.76 20.98 1.00
CA PRO A 157 -13.20 21.23 0.97
C PRO A 157 -13.99 20.41 1.99
N VAL A 158 -13.53 19.21 2.38
CA VAL A 158 -14.18 18.42 3.44
C VAL A 158 -14.16 19.19 4.77
N PHE A 159 -13.02 19.78 5.15
CA PHE A 159 -12.91 20.60 6.35
C PHE A 159 -13.78 21.84 6.24
N LEU A 160 -13.65 22.59 5.16
CA LEU A 160 -14.37 23.85 4.93
C LEU A 160 -15.90 23.66 4.92
N ARG A 161 -16.41 22.65 4.19
CA ARG A 161 -17.85 22.40 4.06
C ARG A 161 -18.48 21.83 5.34
N SER A 162 -17.67 21.21 6.20
CA SER A 162 -18.12 20.67 7.48
C SER A 162 -18.13 21.71 8.62
N GLY A 163 -17.73 22.96 8.34
CA GLY A 163 -17.56 23.98 9.37
C GLY A 163 -16.49 23.61 10.40
N GLY A 164 -15.44 22.87 9.98
CA GLY A 164 -14.34 22.43 10.84
C GLY A 164 -14.59 21.18 11.67
N THR A 165 -15.76 20.54 11.56
CA THR A 165 -16.09 19.33 12.33
C THR A 165 -15.41 18.06 11.80
N ALA A 166 -15.07 18.02 10.51
CA ALA A 166 -14.28 16.96 9.91
C ALA A 166 -12.88 17.50 9.55
N ARG A 167 -11.81 16.81 9.97
CA ARG A 167 -10.42 17.26 9.73
C ARG A 167 -10.02 17.33 8.25
N GLY A 168 -10.73 16.62 7.38
CA GLY A 168 -10.37 16.48 5.96
C GLY A 168 -9.11 15.62 5.75
N ARG A 169 -8.43 15.86 4.64
CA ARG A 169 -7.32 15.06 4.10
C ARG A 169 -6.01 15.83 4.01
N ASP A 170 -5.96 17.06 4.52
CA ASP A 170 -4.76 17.89 4.44
C ASP A 170 -3.55 17.25 5.14
N GLY A 171 -3.76 16.43 6.17
CA GLY A 171 -2.69 15.77 6.93
C GLY A 171 -1.80 14.85 6.10
N CYS A 172 -2.37 14.11 5.13
CA CYS A 172 -1.62 13.27 4.21
C CYS A 172 -1.11 14.03 2.97
N ARG A 173 -1.45 15.32 2.82
CA ARG A 173 -1.10 16.18 1.68
C ARG A 173 -0.04 17.22 2.00
N VAL A 174 0.48 17.21 3.22
CA VAL A 174 1.58 18.08 3.63
C VAL A 174 2.78 17.88 2.68
N PRO A 175 3.40 18.97 2.18
CA PRO A 175 4.54 18.95 1.26
C PRO A 175 5.70 18.05 1.71
N MET A 176 6.42 17.52 0.72
CA MET A 176 7.49 16.54 0.94
C MET A 176 8.75 17.17 1.56
N PRO A 177 9.38 16.50 2.55
CA PRO A 177 10.65 16.92 3.11
C PRO A 177 11.81 16.42 2.22
N TRP A 178 12.37 17.28 1.39
CA TRP A 178 13.50 16.95 0.52
C TRP A 178 14.84 17.07 1.25
N SER A 179 14.99 18.08 2.11
CA SER A 179 16.20 18.31 2.92
C SER A 179 15.85 18.52 4.39
N ASP A 180 16.84 18.40 5.25
CA ASP A 180 16.74 18.69 6.68
C ASP A 180 16.95 20.18 6.99
N ASP A 181 16.86 21.06 5.99
CA ASP A 181 17.16 22.48 6.11
C ASP A 181 15.94 23.38 5.81
N GLY A 182 15.89 24.49 6.53
CA GLY A 182 14.90 25.54 6.38
C GLY A 182 13.49 25.19 6.89
N PRO A 183 12.58 26.17 6.84
CA PRO A 183 11.22 26.04 7.37
C PRO A 183 10.29 25.19 6.48
N SER A 184 10.69 24.92 5.24
CA SER A 184 9.95 24.03 4.32
C SER A 184 10.71 22.76 3.98
N LEU A 185 11.74 22.38 4.73
CA LEU A 185 12.48 21.12 4.53
C LEU A 185 12.86 20.88 3.05
N GLY A 186 13.38 21.92 2.39
CA GLY A 186 13.75 21.86 0.97
C GLY A 186 12.60 21.83 -0.06
N PHE A 187 11.33 21.88 0.33
CA PHE A 187 10.18 21.89 -0.60
C PHE A 187 10.12 23.09 -1.54
N SER A 188 10.52 24.28 -1.06
CA SER A 188 10.42 25.53 -1.80
C SER A 188 11.66 26.38 -1.59
N ALA A 189 12.15 26.98 -2.67
CA ALA A 189 13.27 27.94 -2.63
C ALA A 189 12.97 29.17 -1.77
N THR A 190 11.70 29.52 -1.56
CA THR A 190 11.32 30.67 -0.70
C THR A 190 11.12 30.28 0.77
N GLY A 191 11.32 29.01 1.14
CA GLY A 191 11.02 28.51 2.49
C GLY A 191 9.52 28.42 2.81
N ARG A 192 8.62 28.62 1.83
CA ARG A 192 7.17 28.60 2.04
C ARG A 192 6.55 27.35 1.47
N ALA A 193 5.69 26.71 2.23
CA ALA A 193 4.86 25.58 1.84
C ALA A 193 3.38 25.93 2.03
N TRP A 194 2.50 25.38 1.20
CA TRP A 194 1.05 25.67 1.28
C TRP A 194 0.39 25.02 2.51
N LEU A 195 1.00 23.96 3.05
CA LEU A 195 0.75 23.43 4.38
C LEU A 195 2.09 23.36 5.14
N PRO A 196 2.10 23.62 6.46
CA PRO A 196 3.30 23.52 7.28
C PRO A 196 3.74 22.06 7.42
N GLN A 197 5.04 21.82 7.26
CA GLN A 197 5.66 20.54 7.58
C GLN A 197 5.99 20.49 9.08
N PRO A 198 5.75 19.36 9.76
CA PRO A 198 6.09 19.25 11.17
C PRO A 198 7.61 19.08 11.37
N GLU A 199 8.15 19.64 12.43
CA GLU A 199 9.59 19.59 12.74
C GLU A 199 10.13 18.15 12.84
N ARG A 200 9.30 17.21 13.33
CA ARG A 200 9.63 15.78 13.42
C ARG A 200 9.98 15.13 12.08
N TRP A 201 9.58 15.71 10.95
CA TRP A 201 9.94 15.22 9.62
C TRP A 201 11.35 15.63 9.18
N ARG A 202 12.04 16.52 9.88
CA ARG A 202 13.40 16.95 9.52
C ARG A 202 14.35 15.75 9.40
N GLY A 203 14.29 14.82 10.36
CA GLY A 203 15.08 13.58 10.34
C GLY A 203 14.61 12.54 9.32
N LEU A 204 13.42 12.72 8.72
CA LEU A 204 12.85 11.84 7.70
C LEU A 204 13.09 12.36 6.29
N ALA A 205 13.76 13.49 6.11
CA ALA A 205 13.97 14.11 4.81
C ALA A 205 14.70 13.18 3.83
N ALA A 206 14.36 13.29 2.55
CA ALA A 206 14.90 12.43 1.50
C ALA A 206 16.44 12.48 1.40
N ALA A 207 17.04 13.66 1.58
CA ALA A 207 18.50 13.83 1.60
C ALA A 207 19.16 13.04 2.75
N THR A 208 18.58 13.12 3.96
CA THR A 208 19.05 12.41 5.15
C THR A 208 18.96 10.90 4.96
N GLN A 209 17.83 10.39 4.47
CA GLN A 209 17.64 8.96 4.27
C GLN A 209 18.43 8.37 3.10
N THR A 210 18.76 9.18 2.08
CA THR A 210 19.48 8.71 0.89
C THR A 210 20.89 8.21 1.22
N VAL A 211 21.54 8.78 2.23
CA VAL A 211 22.91 8.39 2.64
C VAL A 211 22.93 7.33 3.74
N ASP A 212 21.79 7.02 4.35
CA ASP A 212 21.66 6.01 5.39
C ASP A 212 21.17 4.67 4.80
N PRO A 213 22.01 3.61 4.77
CA PRO A 213 21.62 2.30 4.26
C PRO A 213 20.57 1.58 5.12
N ALA A 214 20.37 2.00 6.38
CA ALA A 214 19.37 1.45 7.29
C ALA A 214 18.02 2.20 7.23
N SER A 215 17.92 3.26 6.42
CA SER A 215 16.72 4.07 6.32
C SER A 215 15.53 3.35 5.67
N THR A 216 14.33 3.88 5.92
CA THR A 216 13.09 3.44 5.26
C THR A 216 13.22 3.54 3.74
N LEU A 217 13.77 4.63 3.22
CA LEU A 217 14.00 4.82 1.79
C LEU A 217 14.91 3.73 1.21
N SER A 218 15.96 3.35 1.94
CA SER A 218 16.86 2.28 1.56
C SER A 218 16.14 0.92 1.53
N LEU A 219 15.26 0.62 2.50
CA LEU A 219 14.42 -0.58 2.48
C LEU A 219 13.50 -0.62 1.24
N TYR A 220 12.78 0.47 0.95
CA TYR A 220 11.92 0.56 -0.24
C TYR A 220 12.72 0.30 -1.53
N ARG A 221 13.89 0.93 -1.67
CA ARG A 221 14.77 0.75 -2.85
C ARG A 221 15.24 -0.70 -2.99
N ARG A 222 15.65 -1.35 -1.90
CA ARG A 222 16.08 -2.76 -1.92
C ARG A 222 14.91 -3.70 -2.25
N ALA A 223 13.76 -3.51 -1.61
CA ALA A 223 12.57 -4.32 -1.85
C ALA A 223 12.08 -4.20 -3.31
N LEU A 224 12.05 -2.98 -3.87
CA LEU A 224 11.68 -2.76 -5.28
C LEU A 224 12.69 -3.36 -6.25
N ARG A 225 13.99 -3.29 -5.93
CA ARG A 225 15.04 -3.95 -6.73
C ARG A 225 14.87 -5.47 -6.70
N LEU A 226 14.67 -6.06 -5.53
CA LEU A 226 14.39 -7.49 -5.37
C LEU A 226 13.12 -7.90 -6.11
N ARG A 227 12.04 -7.10 -6.02
CA ARG A 227 10.80 -7.33 -6.77
C ARG A 227 11.02 -7.35 -8.27
N ARG A 228 11.94 -6.53 -8.78
CA ARG A 228 12.30 -6.47 -10.20
C ARG A 228 13.20 -7.62 -10.64
N GLU A 229 14.11 -8.07 -9.78
CA GLU A 229 15.16 -9.04 -10.12
C GLU A 229 14.74 -10.50 -9.86
N HIS A 230 13.89 -10.74 -8.85
CA HIS A 230 13.49 -12.09 -8.48
C HIS A 230 12.40 -12.62 -9.44
N PRO A 231 12.60 -13.75 -10.14
CA PRO A 231 11.66 -14.27 -11.15
C PRO A 231 10.23 -14.54 -10.66
N ALA A 232 10.09 -14.88 -9.38
CA ALA A 232 8.77 -15.08 -8.76
C ALA A 232 8.05 -13.80 -8.34
N LEU A 233 8.69 -12.62 -8.43
CA LEU A 233 8.14 -11.34 -8.00
C LEU A 233 7.76 -10.44 -9.19
N GLY A 234 6.83 -9.50 -8.96
CA GLY A 234 6.19 -8.74 -10.04
C GLY A 234 5.20 -9.57 -10.87
N GLY A 235 4.68 -8.97 -11.94
CA GLY A 235 3.90 -9.64 -12.99
C GLY A 235 2.66 -10.40 -12.54
N ASP A 236 2.19 -11.29 -13.40
CA ASP A 236 1.08 -12.20 -13.10
C ASP A 236 1.54 -13.39 -12.24
N GLY A 237 0.60 -14.19 -11.76
CA GLY A 237 0.87 -15.41 -11.00
C GLY A 237 -0.08 -15.61 -9.84
N TRP A 238 0.05 -16.74 -9.17
CA TRP A 238 -0.74 -17.09 -8.01
C TRP A 238 0.07 -17.03 -6.72
N VAL A 239 -0.67 -16.92 -5.63
CA VAL A 239 -0.17 -17.03 -4.26
C VAL A 239 -0.66 -18.37 -3.72
N THR A 240 0.23 -19.20 -3.21
CA THR A 240 -0.16 -20.43 -2.50
C THR A 240 0.08 -20.22 -1.02
N TRP A 241 -1.00 -20.20 -0.23
CA TRP A 241 -0.90 -20.05 1.21
C TRP A 241 -0.28 -21.29 1.87
N LEU A 242 0.72 -21.06 2.70
CA LEU A 242 1.34 -22.06 3.54
C LEU A 242 0.65 -22.09 4.91
N GLN A 243 0.84 -23.18 5.65
CA GLN A 243 0.45 -23.23 7.05
C GLN A 243 1.39 -22.32 7.87
N SER A 244 0.81 -21.51 8.75
CA SER A 244 1.56 -20.61 9.62
C SER A 244 0.87 -20.47 10.98
N PRO A 245 1.59 -20.04 12.04
CA PRO A 245 0.98 -19.81 13.34
C PRO A 245 -0.18 -18.80 13.31
N PRO A 246 -1.13 -18.84 14.27
CA PRO A 246 -2.22 -17.87 14.34
C PRO A 246 -1.73 -16.42 14.35
N GLY A 247 -2.43 -15.54 13.64
CA GLY A 247 -2.06 -14.12 13.53
C GLY A 247 -0.83 -13.85 12.64
N THR A 248 -0.43 -14.83 11.83
CA THR A 248 0.67 -14.69 10.86
C THR A 248 0.22 -15.07 9.45
N LEU A 249 1.00 -14.63 8.46
CA LEU A 249 0.85 -15.00 7.05
C LEU A 249 2.09 -15.78 6.62
N ALA A 250 1.90 -16.80 5.80
CA ALA A 250 2.97 -17.39 5.00
C ALA A 250 2.42 -17.78 3.64
N PHE A 251 3.11 -17.40 2.56
CA PHE A 251 2.76 -17.83 1.22
C PHE A 251 3.98 -17.99 0.34
N GLU A 252 3.88 -18.89 -0.63
CA GLU A 252 4.88 -19.08 -1.66
C GLU A 252 4.45 -18.47 -3.00
N ARG A 253 5.45 -18.10 -3.79
CA ARG A 253 5.31 -17.80 -5.22
C ARG A 253 6.38 -18.55 -6.00
N PRO A 254 6.02 -19.36 -7.00
CA PRO A 254 7.00 -20.04 -7.82
C PRO A 254 7.67 -19.08 -8.83
N PRO A 255 8.94 -19.31 -9.19
CA PRO A 255 9.86 -20.27 -8.60
C PRO A 255 10.59 -19.70 -7.37
N GLY A 256 10.67 -20.48 -6.28
CA GLY A 256 11.69 -20.28 -5.25
C GLY A 256 11.53 -19.08 -4.30
N PHE A 257 10.31 -18.53 -4.13
CA PHE A 257 10.05 -17.42 -3.20
C PHE A 257 9.03 -17.78 -2.13
N VAL A 258 9.32 -17.39 -0.89
CA VAL A 258 8.37 -17.43 0.23
C VAL A 258 8.33 -16.07 0.92
N CYS A 259 7.13 -15.59 1.27
CA CYS A 259 6.91 -14.44 2.14
C CYS A 259 6.27 -14.90 3.44
N THR A 260 6.80 -14.45 4.57
CA THR A 260 6.21 -14.67 5.90
C THR A 260 6.02 -13.35 6.62
N ALA A 261 4.89 -13.16 7.29
CA ALA A 261 4.62 -11.96 8.06
C ALA A 261 4.03 -12.29 9.43
N ASN A 262 4.58 -11.68 10.47
CA ASN A 262 4.05 -11.72 11.82
C ASN A 262 3.20 -10.47 12.08
N ALA A 263 1.87 -10.61 12.10
CA ALA A 263 0.97 -9.49 12.41
C ALA A 263 0.67 -9.34 13.90
N THR A 264 1.20 -10.24 14.75
CA THR A 264 0.97 -10.24 16.20
C THR A 264 1.87 -9.22 16.93
N ASP A 265 1.55 -8.98 18.22
CA ASP A 265 2.34 -8.15 19.13
C ASP A 265 3.47 -8.92 19.85
N ALA A 266 3.72 -10.19 19.49
CA ALA A 266 4.73 -11.04 20.10
C ALA A 266 5.67 -11.65 19.06
N ALA A 267 6.86 -12.09 19.48
CA ALA A 267 7.75 -12.84 18.60
C ALA A 267 7.14 -14.22 18.27
N VAL A 268 7.26 -14.64 17.01
CA VAL A 268 6.70 -15.91 16.51
C VAL A 268 7.79 -16.71 15.80
N ALA A 269 7.86 -18.01 16.13
CA ALA A 269 8.76 -18.94 15.48
C ALA A 269 8.15 -19.50 14.19
N PHE A 270 8.96 -19.55 13.15
CA PHE A 270 8.71 -20.22 11.87
C PHE A 270 9.70 -21.38 11.69
N PRO A 271 9.28 -22.47 11.02
CA PRO A 271 10.20 -23.56 10.68
C PRO A 271 11.31 -23.06 9.73
N PRO A 272 12.35 -23.87 9.47
CA PRO A 272 13.33 -23.55 8.43
C PRO A 272 12.62 -23.31 7.09
N ILE A 273 12.86 -22.16 6.46
CA ILE A 273 12.21 -21.78 5.18
C ILE A 273 13.27 -21.75 4.07
N GLY A 274 14.29 -20.92 4.21
CA GLY A 274 15.29 -20.69 3.17
C GLY A 274 16.25 -19.57 3.53
N ALA A 275 16.93 -19.01 2.53
CA ALA A 275 17.85 -17.90 2.71
C ALA A 275 17.07 -16.57 2.79
N LEU A 276 17.33 -15.76 3.81
CA LEU A 276 16.70 -14.43 3.95
C LEU A 276 17.15 -13.50 2.80
N LEU A 277 16.17 -12.91 2.11
CA LEU A 277 16.38 -11.93 1.05
C LEU A 277 16.23 -10.49 1.57
N GLU A 278 15.17 -10.22 2.32
CA GLU A 278 14.87 -8.90 2.91
C GLU A 278 13.91 -9.07 4.10
N ALA A 279 13.96 -8.15 5.06
CA ALA A 279 12.99 -8.10 6.14
C ALA A 279 12.69 -6.66 6.55
N SER A 280 11.48 -6.41 7.06
CA SER A 280 11.08 -5.09 7.57
C SER A 280 11.66 -4.80 8.97
N GLY A 281 12.29 -5.78 9.60
CA GLY A 281 12.87 -5.74 10.93
C GLY A 281 13.89 -6.87 11.13
N PRO A 282 14.55 -6.96 12.30
CA PRO A 282 15.51 -8.03 12.58
C PRO A 282 14.83 -9.41 12.57
N VAL A 283 15.57 -10.42 12.13
CA VAL A 283 15.12 -11.82 12.10
C VAL A 283 16.17 -12.68 12.79
N ASP A 284 15.78 -13.35 13.87
CA ASP A 284 16.69 -14.18 14.65
C ASP A 284 16.65 -15.64 14.17
N SER A 285 17.76 -16.35 14.35
CA SER A 285 17.83 -17.80 14.09
C SER A 285 17.43 -18.58 15.34
N ALA A 286 16.57 -19.59 15.18
CA ALA A 286 16.22 -20.52 16.23
C ALA A 286 17.22 -21.69 16.32
N ALA A 287 17.30 -22.33 17.48
CA ALA A 287 18.26 -23.42 17.74
C ALA A 287 18.03 -24.68 16.89
N ASP A 288 16.81 -24.86 16.38
CA ASP A 288 16.40 -25.95 15.50
C ASP A 288 16.59 -25.63 14.00
N GLY A 289 17.24 -24.50 13.69
CA GLY A 289 17.42 -24.01 12.32
C GLY A 289 16.23 -23.23 11.77
N GLY A 290 15.18 -23.01 12.58
CA GLY A 290 14.06 -22.14 12.25
C GLY A 290 14.40 -20.66 12.38
N HIS A 291 13.37 -19.82 12.29
CA HIS A 291 13.49 -18.37 12.34
C HIS A 291 12.52 -17.79 13.36
N VAL A 292 12.92 -16.75 14.08
CA VAL A 292 12.05 -16.01 14.98
C VAL A 292 11.83 -14.61 14.39
N LEU A 293 10.58 -14.33 14.04
CA LEU A 293 10.14 -13.01 13.58
C LEU A 293 9.59 -12.24 14.79
N PRO A 294 10.15 -11.07 15.13
CA PRO A 294 9.55 -10.16 16.09
C PRO A 294 8.14 -9.74 15.70
N ALA A 295 7.45 -9.08 16.63
CA ALA A 295 6.16 -8.45 16.36
C ALA A 295 6.23 -7.57 15.10
N HIS A 296 5.16 -7.57 14.30
CA HIS A 296 5.01 -6.70 13.12
C HIS A 296 6.21 -6.72 12.17
N THR A 297 6.67 -7.92 11.83
CA THR A 297 7.82 -8.12 10.93
C THR A 297 7.43 -9.00 9.75
N THR A 298 7.79 -8.58 8.54
CA THR A 298 7.68 -9.39 7.31
C THR A 298 9.08 -9.73 6.82
N ALA A 299 9.26 -10.95 6.34
CA ALA A 299 10.51 -11.47 5.78
C ALA A 299 10.25 -12.17 4.44
N TRP A 300 11.17 -11.98 3.51
CA TRP A 300 11.22 -12.60 2.20
C TRP A 300 12.34 -13.63 2.15
N TRP A 301 12.07 -14.78 1.57
CA TRP A 301 12.98 -15.92 1.56
C TRP A 301 13.15 -16.44 0.14
N SER A 302 14.40 -16.79 -0.19
CA SER A 302 14.70 -17.64 -1.33
C SER A 302 14.71 -19.09 -0.87
N VAL A 303 13.89 -19.92 -1.52
CA VAL A 303 13.85 -21.36 -1.28
C VAL A 303 14.41 -22.07 -2.51
N GLY A 304 15.29 -23.05 -2.29
CA GLY A 304 15.84 -23.86 -3.37
C GLY A 304 14.70 -24.60 -4.09
N GLY A 305 14.66 -24.47 -5.42
CA GLY A 305 13.76 -25.25 -6.27
C GLY A 305 14.17 -26.71 -6.37
#